data_AF-A0A7S4I3H5-F1
#
_entry.id   AF-A0A7S4I3H5-F1
#
_cell.length_a   1.000
_cell.length_b   1.000
_cell.length_c   1.000
_cell.angle_alpha   90.00
_cell.angle_beta   90.00
_cell.angle_gamma   90.00
#
_symmetry.space_group_name_H-M   'P 1'
#
loop_
_entity.id
_entity.type
_entity.pdbx_description
1 polymer ?
#
loop_
_entity_poly.entity_id
_entity_poly.type
_entity_poly.pdbx_seq_one_letter_code
_entity_poly.pdbx_strand_id
1 'polypeptide(L)'
;MTCRTKRPSPVAETNGSADGNHKRAEVLFPAVAAGGKYCFNVDGLPHDVLGDILAFVGPDYYRYIAGTCQALRRSYCQMLTANARERGGFNNDIARTSMKNMASSRSCIMLFLKEVGDIFLALRSVVFHADFEVFRWLDTSIRVKSPTGEYMQPNSYSKILSTVEGFAALAGRIRILEYLRNEHKLQYSVRTCNAAAQGGRTDVLSHLRDQGVKPTSSVCGYAARNGHIHVLEYLRDDCGVEFDIHTFAAAVTVGKFPVVEYLHENGCPRDARLSYFAARSGHLDVLIFLFDNNYPFNETTCMGAAQGGHVKCMQFLHAVLCPIDIEASYQAAMNGHVPMLKYLRESGAPFHPRVIDEAAASGHVNVLDYMYGIGFSVSVDECNVAAEAGHLEVLKFLHERDCPWDTEACEMAATNGHLHCLEFLHTKCCPWDFQAMRGADLCRHLKVLWYLRVNCCPLDPIQDTKTLDFSPLFSNAS
;
A
#
# COMPACT_ATOMS: atom_id res chain seq x y z
N MET A 1 -5.87 65.10 -20.41
CA MET A 1 -4.77 66.03 -20.06
C MET A 1 -3.58 65.22 -19.58
N THR A 2 -2.44 65.50 -20.17
CA THR A 2 -1.10 64.97 -19.92
C THR A 2 -0.66 65.12 -18.46
N CYS A 3 0.14 64.19 -17.94
CA CYS A 3 1.59 64.35 -17.71
C CYS A 3 2.10 63.63 -16.46
N ARG A 4 3.31 63.09 -16.62
CA ARG A 4 4.14 62.35 -15.67
C ARG A 4 4.60 63.17 -14.45
N THR A 5 5.21 62.45 -13.51
CA THR A 5 6.35 62.76 -12.59
C THR A 5 5.93 62.54 -11.13
N LYS A 6 6.69 61.87 -10.25
CA LYS A 6 8.15 61.84 -10.02
C LYS A 6 8.48 60.62 -9.13
N ARG A 7 9.64 60.00 -9.32
CA ARG A 7 10.35 59.26 -8.25
C ARG A 7 10.92 60.27 -7.24
N PRO A 8 11.20 59.84 -6.00
CA PRO A 8 12.47 60.19 -5.39
C PRO A 8 13.23 58.96 -4.88
N SER A 9 14.55 59.00 -5.10
CA SER A 9 15.59 58.13 -4.53
C SER A 9 16.18 58.77 -3.26
N PRO A 10 17.02 58.06 -2.48
CA PRO A 10 17.01 58.07 -1.01
C PRO A 10 17.98 59.08 -0.39
N VAL A 11 17.72 59.45 0.87
CA VAL A 11 18.71 60.09 1.76
C VAL A 11 18.82 59.24 3.02
N ALA A 12 20.02 58.73 3.24
CA ALA A 12 20.46 58.10 4.48
C ALA A 12 20.93 59.19 5.44
N GLU A 13 20.43 59.18 6.67
CA GLU A 13 21.07 59.86 7.80
C GLU A 13 21.32 58.83 8.90
N THR A 14 22.60 58.55 9.09
CA THR A 14 23.18 57.84 10.23
C THR A 14 23.46 58.86 11.33
N ASN A 15 22.92 58.65 12.53
CA ASN A 15 23.47 59.21 13.77
C ASN A 15 23.53 58.11 14.84
N GLY A 16 24.70 58.00 15.47
CA GLY A 16 25.12 56.85 16.26
C GLY A 16 24.69 56.86 17.73
N SER A 17 24.82 55.71 18.38
CA SER A 17 25.86 55.45 19.39
C SER A 17 25.70 54.02 19.91
N ALA A 18 26.75 53.51 20.55
CA ALA A 18 27.01 52.11 20.81
C ALA A 18 26.01 51.43 21.75
N ASP A 19 25.57 50.22 21.40
CA ASP A 19 25.78 49.01 22.21
C ASP A 19 25.31 47.76 21.46
N GLY A 20 26.10 46.70 21.54
CA GLY A 20 25.92 45.46 20.79
C GLY A 20 24.81 44.59 21.35
N ASN A 21 23.87 44.19 20.49
CA ASN A 21 23.45 42.78 20.30
C ASN A 21 22.30 42.70 19.27
N HIS A 22 22.51 41.88 18.24
CA HIS A 22 21.54 41.28 17.30
C HIS A 22 20.23 42.05 17.02
N LYS A 23 20.26 43.00 16.07
CA LYS A 23 19.04 43.53 15.45
C LYS A 23 18.47 42.51 14.44
N ARG A 24 17.29 41.97 14.73
CA ARG A 24 16.37 41.44 13.72
C ARG A 24 16.16 42.52 12.66
N ALA A 25 16.47 42.22 11.40
CA ALA A 25 16.09 43.08 10.29
C ALA A 25 14.58 42.93 10.04
N GLU A 26 13.78 43.85 10.59
CA GLU A 26 12.39 44.02 10.17
C GLU A 26 12.38 44.61 8.76
N VAL A 27 12.19 43.75 7.76
CA VAL A 27 11.97 44.19 6.39
C VAL A 27 10.49 44.53 6.23
N LEU A 28 10.15 45.81 6.43
CA LEU A 28 8.83 46.37 6.14
C LEU A 28 8.63 46.47 4.62
N PHE A 29 7.80 45.59 4.05
CA PHE A 29 7.30 45.72 2.67
C PHE A 29 5.91 46.37 2.67
N PRO A 30 5.60 47.30 1.75
CA PRO A 30 4.32 48.00 1.73
C PRO A 30 3.19 47.06 1.27
N ALA A 31 2.30 46.69 2.19
CA ALA A 31 1.09 45.94 1.91
C ALA A 31 -0.01 46.89 1.40
N VAL A 32 -0.52 46.68 0.18
CA VAL A 32 -1.76 47.32 -0.28
C VAL A 32 -2.91 46.37 0.05
N ALA A 33 -3.69 46.73 1.07
CA ALA A 33 -4.84 45.97 1.53
C ALA A 33 -6.05 46.23 0.62
N ALA A 34 -6.52 45.19 -0.07
CA ALA A 34 -7.89 45.11 -0.57
C ALA A 34 -8.42 43.68 -0.35
N GLY A 35 -9.25 43.48 0.68
CA GLY A 35 -10.12 42.31 0.81
C GLY A 35 -9.52 41.04 1.42
N GLY A 36 -8.64 41.14 2.43
CA GLY A 36 -8.28 39.98 3.27
C GLY A 36 -7.43 38.90 2.59
N LYS A 37 -6.75 39.22 1.48
CA LYS A 37 -5.75 38.36 0.84
C LYS A 37 -4.43 39.11 0.76
N TYR A 38 -3.39 38.62 1.43
CA TYR A 38 -2.05 39.16 1.27
C TYR A 38 -1.51 38.70 -0.09
N CYS A 39 -1.50 39.60 -1.07
CA CYS A 39 -0.83 39.39 -2.35
C CYS A 39 0.58 39.98 -2.25
N PHE A 40 1.57 39.12 -2.04
CA PHE A 40 2.98 39.50 -2.18
C PHE A 40 3.32 39.51 -3.68
N ASN A 41 3.83 40.64 -4.18
CA ASN A 41 4.50 40.65 -5.48
C ASN A 41 5.90 40.06 -5.28
N VAL A 42 6.05 38.80 -5.68
CA VAL A 42 7.26 37.98 -5.51
C VAL A 42 8.13 37.95 -6.77
N ASP A 43 7.72 38.65 -7.83
CA ASP A 43 8.50 38.76 -9.06
C ASP A 43 9.75 39.60 -8.82
N GLY A 44 10.92 38.98 -8.98
CA GLY A 44 12.23 39.62 -8.87
C GLY A 44 12.96 39.44 -7.53
N LEU A 45 12.41 38.68 -6.58
CA LEU A 45 13.11 38.36 -5.33
C LEU A 45 14.24 37.34 -5.55
N PRO A 46 15.39 37.49 -4.87
CA PRO A 46 16.48 36.52 -4.92
C PRO A 46 16.10 35.20 -4.22
N HIS A 47 16.70 34.10 -4.68
CA HIS A 47 16.27 32.72 -4.39
C HIS A 47 16.33 32.33 -2.90
N ASP A 48 17.30 32.91 -2.18
CA ASP A 48 17.53 32.80 -0.73
C ASP A 48 16.37 33.41 0.07
N VAL A 49 15.94 34.62 -0.29
CA VAL A 49 14.83 35.32 0.37
C VAL A 49 13.51 34.59 0.15
N LEU A 50 13.32 33.99 -1.03
CA LEU A 50 12.18 33.12 -1.27
C LEU A 50 12.23 31.94 -0.30
N GLY A 51 13.36 31.23 -0.18
CA GLY A 51 13.55 30.08 0.73
C GLY A 51 13.16 30.36 2.19
N ASP A 52 13.46 31.54 2.71
CA ASP A 52 13.14 31.93 4.09
C ASP A 52 11.66 32.28 4.28
N ILE A 53 11.05 33.01 3.34
CA ILE A 53 9.59 33.23 3.31
C ILE A 53 8.87 31.88 3.28
N LEU A 54 9.41 30.97 2.49
CA LEU A 54 8.92 29.63 2.26
C LEU A 54 9.00 28.70 3.49
N ALA A 55 9.86 28.97 4.47
CA ALA A 55 9.91 28.25 5.75
C ALA A 55 8.89 28.77 6.78
N PHE A 56 8.41 30.02 6.61
CA PHE A 56 7.60 30.74 7.59
C PHE A 56 6.08 30.55 7.42
N VAL A 57 5.57 30.40 6.18
CA VAL A 57 4.12 30.49 5.89
C VAL A 57 3.39 29.13 5.91
N GLY A 58 4.10 28.02 6.01
CA GLY A 58 3.49 26.68 6.12
C GLY A 58 2.83 26.16 4.82
N PRO A 59 2.49 24.86 4.75
CA PRO A 59 2.16 24.17 3.50
C PRO A 59 0.82 24.58 2.86
N ASP A 60 -0.14 25.13 3.62
CA ASP A 60 -1.48 25.44 3.10
C ASP A 60 -1.55 26.77 2.33
N TYR A 61 -0.77 27.79 2.72
CA TYR A 61 -0.69 29.06 1.98
C TYR A 61 0.08 28.93 0.66
N TYR A 62 0.91 27.89 0.57
CA TYR A 62 1.70 27.54 -0.61
C TYR A 62 0.91 27.01 -1.80
N ARG A 63 -0.20 26.30 -1.55
CA ARG A 63 -1.11 25.86 -2.62
C ARG A 63 -1.59 27.04 -3.46
N TYR A 64 -1.73 28.21 -2.83
CA TYR A 64 -2.18 29.44 -3.48
C TYR A 64 -1.07 30.11 -4.31
N ILE A 65 0.17 30.13 -3.82
CA ILE A 65 1.30 30.82 -4.44
C ILE A 65 2.00 29.97 -5.52
N ALA A 66 2.03 28.64 -5.37
CA ALA A 66 2.59 27.73 -6.38
C ALA A 66 1.78 27.72 -7.69
N GLY A 67 0.53 28.20 -7.67
CA GLY A 67 -0.28 28.41 -8.87
C GLY A 67 0.25 29.53 -9.77
N THR A 68 0.95 30.52 -9.23
CA THR A 68 1.15 31.83 -9.88
C THR A 68 2.59 32.18 -10.28
N CYS A 69 3.64 31.62 -9.67
CA CYS A 69 5.05 31.96 -10.01
C CYS A 69 5.95 30.75 -10.30
N GLN A 70 6.62 30.78 -11.46
CA GLN A 70 7.58 29.74 -11.91
C GLN A 70 8.86 29.69 -11.05
N ALA A 71 9.31 30.82 -10.50
CA ALA A 71 10.49 30.91 -9.63
C ALA A 71 10.30 30.23 -8.26
N LEU A 72 9.09 30.36 -7.68
CA LEU A 72 8.71 29.73 -6.42
C LEU A 72 8.57 28.21 -6.52
N ARG A 73 8.10 27.69 -7.67
CA ARG A 73 8.11 26.25 -7.94
C ARG A 73 9.52 25.68 -7.89
N ARG A 74 10.50 26.39 -8.44
CA ARG A 74 11.92 25.99 -8.45
C ARG A 74 12.55 25.96 -7.06
N SER A 75 12.33 26.99 -6.24
CA SER A 75 12.80 27.00 -4.84
C SER A 75 12.14 25.91 -4.00
N TYR A 76 10.83 25.67 -4.19
CA TYR A 76 10.11 24.59 -3.52
C TYR A 76 10.62 23.19 -3.95
N CYS A 77 10.92 22.99 -5.24
CA CYS A 77 11.57 21.77 -5.72
C CYS A 77 12.91 21.52 -5.00
N GLN A 78 13.75 22.55 -4.92
CA GLN A 78 15.07 22.47 -4.27
C GLN A 78 14.95 22.19 -2.77
N MET A 79 13.97 22.79 -2.10
CA MET A 79 13.69 22.52 -0.69
C MET A 79 13.23 21.08 -0.46
N LEU A 80 12.31 20.57 -1.28
CA LEU A 80 11.81 19.19 -1.15
C LEU A 80 12.89 18.16 -1.48
N THR A 81 13.73 18.42 -2.48
CA THR A 81 14.85 17.54 -2.82
C THR A 81 15.96 17.60 -1.77
N ALA A 82 16.22 18.75 -1.16
CA ALA A 82 17.17 18.91 -0.05
C ALA A 82 16.68 18.21 1.23
N ASN A 83 15.44 18.45 1.65
CA ASN A 83 14.84 17.79 2.82
C ASN A 83 14.76 16.27 2.67
N ALA A 84 14.57 15.76 1.45
CA ALA A 84 14.57 14.33 1.16
C ALA A 84 15.98 13.71 1.19
N ARG A 85 17.04 14.49 0.89
CA ARG A 85 18.44 14.06 1.04
C ARG A 85 18.87 14.01 2.50
N GLU A 86 18.49 14.99 3.32
CA GLU A 86 18.85 15.06 4.74
C GLU A 86 18.23 13.94 5.58
N ARG A 87 17.07 13.40 5.18
CA ARG A 87 16.37 12.32 5.90
C ARG A 87 16.79 10.90 5.50
N GLY A 88 17.89 10.73 4.77
CA GLY A 88 18.47 9.41 4.48
C GLY A 88 17.64 8.52 3.54
N GLY A 89 16.73 9.11 2.76
CA GLY A 89 15.91 8.39 1.81
C GLY A 89 14.84 9.28 1.19
N PHE A 90 14.79 9.32 -0.14
CA PHE A 90 13.75 10.03 -0.87
C PHE A 90 12.41 9.29 -0.65
N ASN A 91 11.59 9.75 0.29
CA ASN A 91 10.28 9.14 0.53
C ASN A 91 9.42 9.30 -0.75
N ASN A 92 8.99 8.17 -1.32
CA ASN A 92 8.18 8.10 -2.54
C ASN A 92 6.92 8.99 -2.47
N ASP A 93 6.38 9.22 -1.27
CA ASP A 93 5.19 10.06 -1.08
C ASP A 93 5.48 11.55 -1.24
N ILE A 94 6.66 12.01 -0.80
CA ILE A 94 7.12 13.38 -0.99
C ILE A 94 7.40 13.62 -2.46
N ALA A 95 8.13 12.71 -3.13
CA ALA A 95 8.39 12.80 -4.57
C ALA A 95 7.10 12.82 -5.40
N ARG A 96 6.12 11.99 -5.05
CA ARG A 96 4.82 11.93 -5.73
C ARG A 96 4.02 13.22 -5.57
N THR A 97 3.97 13.77 -4.36
CA THR A 97 3.26 15.03 -4.08
C THR A 97 3.95 16.21 -4.77
N SER A 98 5.28 16.20 -4.79
CA SER A 98 6.11 17.17 -5.49
C SER A 98 5.79 17.16 -6.98
N MET A 99 5.88 15.98 -7.63
CA MET A 99 5.64 15.84 -9.06
C MET A 99 4.19 16.15 -9.46
N LYS A 100 3.21 15.84 -8.63
CA LYS A 100 1.81 16.24 -8.86
C LYS A 100 1.67 17.74 -9.10
N ASN A 101 2.37 18.57 -8.32
CA ASN A 101 2.31 20.03 -8.43
C ASN A 101 3.22 20.59 -9.53
N MET A 102 4.19 19.80 -10.00
CA MET A 102 5.22 20.19 -10.97
C MET A 102 4.92 19.71 -12.40
N ALA A 103 4.04 18.73 -12.55
CA ALA A 103 3.77 18.00 -13.79
C ALA A 103 3.41 18.90 -14.98
N SER A 104 2.89 20.10 -14.76
CA SER A 104 2.53 21.02 -15.84
C SER A 104 3.71 21.87 -16.36
N SER A 105 4.88 21.87 -15.70
CA SER A 105 6.03 22.71 -16.07
C SER A 105 7.24 21.90 -16.52
N ARG A 106 7.67 22.11 -17.77
CA ARG A 106 8.86 21.46 -18.36
C ARG A 106 10.13 21.70 -17.53
N SER A 107 10.35 22.92 -17.05
CA SER A 107 11.53 23.27 -16.24
C SER A 107 11.56 22.51 -14.90
N CYS A 108 10.41 22.39 -14.23
CA CYS A 108 10.31 21.66 -12.97
C CYS A 108 10.50 20.16 -13.17
N ILE A 109 9.97 19.59 -14.24
CA ILE A 109 10.18 18.17 -14.59
C ILE A 109 11.67 17.88 -14.84
N MET A 110 12.38 18.74 -15.59
CA MET A 110 13.83 18.55 -15.80
C MET A 110 14.62 18.60 -14.50
N LEU A 111 14.27 19.52 -13.59
CA LEU A 111 14.90 19.60 -12.28
C LEU A 111 14.65 18.33 -11.47
N PHE A 112 13.41 17.84 -11.45
CA PHE A 112 13.08 16.58 -10.79
C PHE A 112 13.89 15.41 -11.35
N LEU A 113 13.96 15.27 -12.67
CA LEU A 113 14.71 14.20 -13.32
C LEU A 113 16.22 14.29 -13.06
N LYS A 114 16.77 15.50 -12.96
CA LYS A 114 18.18 15.71 -12.64
C LYS A 114 18.51 15.37 -11.18
N GLU A 115 17.63 15.73 -10.25
CA GLU A 115 17.89 15.57 -8.80
C GLU A 115 17.48 14.19 -8.27
N VAL A 116 16.44 13.57 -8.85
CA VAL A 116 15.81 12.32 -8.37
C VAL A 116 16.02 11.16 -9.35
N GLY A 117 16.00 11.41 -10.65
CA GLY A 117 16.23 10.37 -11.67
C GLY A 117 15.05 9.40 -11.93
N ASP A 118 13.91 9.53 -11.24
CA ASP A 118 12.77 8.62 -11.41
C ASP A 118 11.89 9.00 -12.61
N ILE A 119 12.21 8.41 -13.77
CA ILE A 119 11.49 8.63 -15.03
C ILE A 119 10.06 8.06 -14.98
N PHE A 120 9.83 6.95 -14.27
CA PHE A 120 8.51 6.34 -14.18
C PHE A 120 7.54 7.24 -13.43
N LEU A 121 7.96 7.78 -12.27
CA LEU A 121 7.14 8.69 -11.48
C LEU A 121 6.87 10.00 -12.22
N ALA A 122 7.84 10.50 -12.99
CA ALA A 122 7.67 11.68 -13.83
C ALA A 122 6.61 11.46 -14.91
N LEU A 123 6.75 10.40 -15.73
CA LEU A 123 5.78 10.05 -16.77
C LEU A 123 4.38 9.82 -16.20
N ARG A 124 4.27 9.06 -15.11
CA ARG A 124 3.00 8.82 -14.42
C ARG A 124 2.35 10.14 -14.00
N SER A 125 3.09 11.04 -13.37
CA SER A 125 2.54 12.30 -12.87
C SER A 125 2.08 13.22 -14.00
N VAL A 126 2.83 13.25 -15.11
CA VAL A 126 2.47 14.01 -16.31
C VAL A 126 1.18 13.49 -16.94
N VAL A 127 0.97 12.17 -17.00
CA VAL A 127 -0.29 11.59 -17.51
C VAL A 127 -1.51 12.06 -16.71
N PHE A 128 -1.42 12.10 -15.38
CA PHE A 128 -2.53 12.51 -14.53
C PHE A 128 -2.76 14.03 -14.50
N HIS A 129 -1.69 14.82 -14.51
CA HIS A 129 -1.74 16.23 -14.10
C HIS A 129 -1.30 17.24 -15.16
N ALA A 130 -0.86 16.79 -16.33
CA ALA A 130 -0.37 17.66 -17.39
C ALA A 130 -1.10 17.45 -18.72
N ASP A 131 -0.81 18.37 -19.64
CA ASP A 131 -1.31 18.30 -21.01
C ASP A 131 -0.45 17.41 -21.89
N PHE A 132 -1.04 16.98 -23.00
CA PHE A 132 -0.40 16.12 -24.01
C PHE A 132 0.95 16.68 -24.49
N GLU A 133 1.08 17.99 -24.68
CA GLU A 133 2.31 18.64 -25.14
C GLU A 133 3.47 18.55 -24.14
N VAL A 134 3.16 18.40 -22.85
CA VAL A 134 4.17 18.16 -21.82
C VAL A 134 4.61 16.70 -21.85
N PHE A 135 3.66 15.78 -22.02
CA PHE A 135 3.95 14.35 -22.18
C PHE A 135 4.82 14.08 -23.41
N ARG A 136 4.44 14.59 -24.59
CA ARG A 136 5.19 14.43 -25.83
C ARG A 136 6.61 15.01 -25.70
N TRP A 137 6.74 16.18 -25.11
CA TRP A 137 8.05 16.79 -24.86
C TRP A 137 8.90 15.93 -23.92
N LEU A 138 8.30 15.36 -22.87
CA LEU A 138 9.02 14.52 -21.91
C LEU A 138 9.50 13.21 -22.57
N ASP A 139 8.64 12.51 -23.30
CA ASP A 139 9.01 11.26 -24.00
C ASP A 139 10.14 11.50 -25.02
N THR A 140 9.99 12.53 -25.86
CA THR A 140 11.04 12.90 -26.83
C THR A 140 12.35 13.30 -26.16
N SER A 141 12.28 14.02 -25.04
CA SER A 141 13.47 14.39 -24.26
C SER A 141 14.19 13.15 -23.73
N ILE A 142 13.46 12.21 -23.12
CA ILE A 142 14.02 10.96 -22.58
C ILE A 142 14.68 10.13 -23.68
N ARG A 143 14.06 10.06 -24.88
CA ARG A 143 14.60 9.32 -26.05
C ARG A 143 15.88 9.93 -26.62
N VAL A 144 15.98 11.26 -26.68
CA VAL A 144 17.10 11.96 -27.33
C VAL A 144 18.29 12.14 -26.38
N LYS A 145 18.04 12.41 -25.10
CA LYS A 145 19.06 12.53 -24.06
C LYS A 145 18.51 12.00 -22.75
N SER A 146 19.07 10.91 -22.23
CA SER A 146 18.72 10.48 -20.88
C SER A 146 18.97 11.64 -19.91
N PRO A 147 17.96 12.10 -19.16
CA PRO A 147 18.09 13.19 -18.20
C PRO A 147 19.13 12.90 -17.10
N THR A 148 19.44 11.62 -16.88
CA THR A 148 20.40 11.12 -15.88
C THR A 148 21.81 10.92 -16.43
N GLY A 149 22.03 11.16 -17.73
CA GLY A 149 23.34 10.95 -18.38
C GLY A 149 23.66 9.51 -18.75
N GLU A 150 22.89 8.53 -18.27
CA GLU A 150 23.02 7.11 -18.62
C GLU A 150 21.96 6.69 -19.64
N TYR A 151 22.36 6.11 -20.77
CA TYR A 151 21.42 5.58 -21.76
C TYR A 151 20.60 4.44 -21.15
N MET A 152 19.29 4.66 -21.00
CA MET A 152 18.39 3.61 -20.53
C MET A 152 18.27 2.52 -21.59
N GLN A 153 18.41 1.26 -21.18
CA GLN A 153 18.27 0.12 -22.09
C GLN A 153 16.87 0.12 -22.73
N PRO A 154 16.75 -0.08 -24.07
CA PRO A 154 15.47 0.02 -24.79
C PRO A 154 14.35 -0.86 -24.22
N ASN A 155 14.70 -2.04 -23.71
CA ASN A 155 13.75 -3.00 -23.14
C ASN A 155 13.12 -2.50 -21.82
N SER A 156 13.87 -1.77 -20.99
CA SER A 156 13.37 -1.19 -19.74
C SER A 156 12.38 -0.05 -20.00
N TYR A 157 12.65 0.77 -21.01
CA TYR A 157 11.78 1.89 -21.36
C TYR A 157 10.45 1.43 -21.97
N SER A 158 10.47 0.41 -22.83
CA SER A 158 9.24 -0.19 -23.37
C SER A 158 8.32 -0.74 -22.26
N LYS A 159 8.89 -1.38 -21.24
CA LYS A 159 8.14 -1.88 -20.07
C LYS A 159 7.51 -0.73 -19.25
N ILE A 160 8.23 0.37 -19.08
CA ILE A 160 7.71 1.60 -18.46
C ILE A 160 6.52 2.12 -19.27
N LEU A 161 6.67 2.26 -20.59
CA LEU A 161 5.61 2.79 -21.46
C LEU A 161 4.35 1.91 -21.49
N SER A 162 4.49 0.59 -21.47
CA SER A 162 3.35 -0.33 -21.33
C SER A 162 2.58 -0.11 -20.01
N THR A 163 3.28 0.26 -18.93
CA THR A 163 2.62 0.60 -17.66
C THR A 163 1.97 2.00 -17.71
N VAL A 164 2.62 2.96 -18.39
CA VAL A 164 2.11 4.32 -18.63
C VAL A 164 0.84 4.30 -19.48
N GLU A 165 0.73 3.38 -20.45
CA GLU A 165 -0.48 3.15 -21.23
C GLU A 165 -1.70 2.88 -20.33
N GLY A 166 -1.56 1.99 -19.34
CA GLY A 166 -2.62 1.71 -18.37
C GLY A 166 -3.03 2.95 -17.58
N PHE A 167 -2.08 3.78 -17.15
CA PHE A 167 -2.40 5.04 -16.47
C PHE A 167 -3.08 6.06 -17.39
N ALA A 168 -2.70 6.12 -18.67
CA ALA A 168 -3.34 6.98 -19.65
C ALA A 168 -4.80 6.58 -19.89
N ALA A 169 -5.08 5.27 -19.97
CA ALA A 169 -6.44 4.74 -20.05
C ALA A 169 -7.27 5.05 -18.80
N LEU A 170 -6.70 4.86 -17.60
CA LEU A 170 -7.36 5.18 -16.32
C LEU A 170 -7.68 6.68 -16.21
N ALA A 171 -6.77 7.54 -16.66
CA ALA A 171 -6.92 8.99 -16.61
C ALA A 171 -7.83 9.57 -17.71
N GLY A 172 -8.20 8.81 -18.74
CA GLY A 172 -8.99 9.32 -19.87
C GLY A 172 -8.17 10.07 -20.93
N ARG A 173 -6.88 9.79 -21.07
CA ARG A 173 -5.96 10.55 -21.96
C ARG A 173 -5.84 9.91 -23.34
N ILE A 174 -6.90 10.00 -24.14
CA ILE A 174 -6.97 9.39 -25.50
C ILE A 174 -5.79 9.83 -26.40
N ARG A 175 -5.45 11.12 -26.44
CA ARG A 175 -4.31 11.63 -27.23
C ARG A 175 -2.96 11.00 -26.85
N ILE A 176 -2.77 10.69 -25.57
CA ILE A 176 -1.56 10.00 -25.11
C ILE A 176 -1.57 8.54 -25.57
N LEU A 177 -2.72 7.86 -25.51
CA LEU A 177 -2.87 6.48 -26.01
C LEU A 177 -2.60 6.39 -27.52
N GLU A 178 -3.15 7.32 -28.32
CA GLU A 178 -2.93 7.38 -29.76
C GLU A 178 -1.44 7.61 -30.08
N TYR A 179 -0.80 8.52 -29.35
CA TYR A 179 0.63 8.79 -29.47
C TYR A 179 1.48 7.55 -29.16
N LEU A 180 1.20 6.87 -28.04
CA LEU A 180 1.90 5.65 -27.64
C LEU A 180 1.75 4.53 -28.68
N ARG A 181 0.58 4.41 -29.30
CA ARG A 181 0.37 3.43 -30.37
C ARG A 181 1.11 3.79 -31.65
N ASN A 182 1.04 5.04 -32.10
CA ASN A 182 1.60 5.45 -33.38
C ASN A 182 3.14 5.51 -33.35
N GLU A 183 3.73 6.06 -32.29
CA GLU A 183 5.17 6.27 -32.18
C GLU A 183 5.90 5.06 -31.61
N HIS A 184 5.31 4.40 -30.60
CA HIS A 184 5.94 3.27 -29.91
C HIS A 184 5.39 1.90 -30.33
N LYS A 185 4.46 1.86 -31.31
CA LYS A 185 3.84 0.63 -31.85
C LYS A 185 3.24 -0.27 -30.77
N LEU A 186 2.82 0.31 -29.65
CA LEU A 186 2.16 -0.42 -28.57
C LEU A 186 0.79 -0.93 -29.03
N GLN A 187 0.54 -2.21 -28.82
CA GLN A 187 -0.75 -2.83 -29.10
C GLN A 187 -1.64 -2.72 -27.88
N TYR A 188 -2.84 -2.18 -28.08
CA TYR A 188 -3.85 -2.15 -27.03
C TYR A 188 -4.26 -3.58 -26.66
N SER A 189 -4.51 -3.78 -25.37
CA SER A 189 -4.91 -5.08 -24.84
C SER A 189 -6.12 -4.93 -23.94
N VAL A 190 -6.69 -6.07 -23.52
CA VAL A 190 -7.75 -6.10 -22.50
C VAL A 190 -7.32 -5.40 -21.20
N ARG A 191 -6.00 -5.36 -20.89
CA ARG A 191 -5.50 -4.63 -19.71
C ARG A 191 -5.75 -3.13 -19.81
N THR A 192 -5.71 -2.57 -21.02
CA THR A 192 -6.03 -1.17 -21.31
C THR A 192 -7.51 -0.89 -21.08
N CYS A 193 -8.39 -1.83 -21.47
CA CYS A 193 -9.82 -1.79 -21.14
C CYS A 193 -10.07 -1.88 -19.62
N ASN A 194 -9.37 -2.78 -18.91
CA ASN A 194 -9.49 -2.91 -17.45
C ASN A 194 -9.14 -1.59 -16.74
N ALA A 195 -8.07 -0.92 -17.20
CA ALA A 195 -7.66 0.37 -16.63
C ALA A 195 -8.66 1.49 -16.94
N ALA A 196 -9.22 1.53 -18.16
CA ALA A 196 -10.28 2.47 -18.52
C ALA A 196 -11.54 2.25 -17.67
N ALA A 197 -11.96 0.99 -17.47
CA ALA A 197 -13.08 0.63 -16.63
C ALA A 197 -12.85 0.99 -15.15
N GLN A 198 -11.64 0.77 -14.63
CA GLN A 198 -11.26 1.22 -13.29
C GLN A 198 -11.39 2.75 -13.14
N GLY A 199 -11.05 3.50 -14.18
CA GLY A 199 -11.15 4.97 -14.22
C GLY A 199 -12.54 5.53 -14.54
N GLY A 200 -13.53 4.68 -14.84
CA GLY A 200 -14.87 5.13 -15.23
C GLY A 200 -14.94 5.77 -16.63
N ARG A 201 -14.03 5.39 -17.55
CA ARG A 201 -13.82 6.06 -18.85
C ARG A 201 -14.51 5.35 -20.01
N THR A 202 -15.78 5.67 -20.25
CA THR A 202 -16.55 5.12 -21.40
C THR A 202 -16.04 5.62 -22.75
N ASP A 203 -15.54 6.86 -22.80
CA ASP A 203 -14.88 7.49 -23.96
C ASP A 203 -13.60 6.75 -24.40
N VAL A 204 -12.79 6.31 -23.44
CA VAL A 204 -11.62 5.47 -23.74
C VAL A 204 -12.06 4.08 -24.19
N LEU A 205 -13.08 3.49 -23.56
CA LEU A 205 -13.58 2.18 -23.94
C LEU A 205 -14.19 2.17 -25.36
N SER A 206 -14.91 3.23 -25.75
CA SER A 206 -15.41 3.39 -27.12
C SER A 206 -14.27 3.53 -28.12
N HIS A 207 -13.25 4.35 -27.80
CA HIS A 207 -12.07 4.46 -28.63
C HIS A 207 -11.34 3.12 -28.80
N LEU A 208 -11.16 2.35 -27.71
CA LEU A 208 -10.51 1.03 -27.78
C LEU A 208 -11.32 0.01 -28.61
N ARG A 209 -12.66 0.08 -28.53
CA ARG A 209 -13.56 -0.76 -29.34
C ARG A 209 -13.43 -0.47 -30.83
N ASP A 210 -13.40 0.81 -31.22
CA ASP A 210 -13.22 1.23 -32.62
C ASP A 210 -11.88 0.74 -33.20
N GLN A 211 -10.92 0.52 -32.32
CA GLN A 211 -9.60 -0.03 -32.64
C GLN A 211 -9.54 -1.57 -32.65
N GLY A 212 -10.69 -2.24 -32.49
CA GLY A 212 -10.84 -3.69 -32.55
C GLY A 212 -10.61 -4.44 -31.24
N VAL A 213 -10.38 -3.74 -30.11
CA VAL A 213 -10.22 -4.38 -28.80
C VAL A 213 -11.59 -4.73 -28.24
N LYS A 214 -11.86 -6.03 -28.06
CA LYS A 214 -13.11 -6.51 -27.48
C LYS A 214 -12.99 -6.57 -25.95
N PRO A 215 -13.84 -5.85 -25.19
CA PRO A 215 -13.88 -5.98 -23.75
C PRO A 215 -14.39 -7.36 -23.32
N THR A 216 -13.89 -7.86 -22.21
CA THR A 216 -14.26 -9.15 -21.61
C THR A 216 -15.01 -8.94 -20.30
N SER A 217 -15.59 -10.01 -19.72
CA SER A 217 -16.28 -9.94 -18.42
C SER A 217 -15.41 -9.40 -17.29
N SER A 218 -14.09 -9.64 -17.34
CA SER A 218 -13.14 -9.05 -16.39
C SER A 218 -13.17 -7.52 -16.34
N VAL A 219 -13.45 -6.85 -17.46
CA VAL A 219 -13.60 -5.38 -17.55
C VAL A 219 -14.80 -4.93 -16.71
N CYS A 220 -15.90 -5.70 -16.73
CA CYS A 220 -17.07 -5.47 -15.88
C CYS A 220 -16.69 -5.59 -14.40
N GLY A 221 -15.89 -6.60 -14.01
CA GLY A 221 -15.39 -6.73 -12.65
C GLY A 221 -14.61 -5.52 -12.14
N TYR A 222 -13.77 -4.90 -12.99
CA TYR A 222 -13.07 -3.65 -12.64
C TYR A 222 -14.01 -2.45 -12.49
N ALA A 223 -15.00 -2.31 -13.37
CA ALA A 223 -16.02 -1.27 -13.26
C ALA A 223 -16.85 -1.42 -11.97
N ALA A 224 -17.29 -2.66 -11.69
CA ALA A 224 -18.09 -3.01 -10.53
C ALA A 224 -17.35 -2.74 -9.21
N ARG A 225 -16.07 -3.14 -9.13
CA ARG A 225 -15.21 -2.88 -7.97
C ARG A 225 -15.06 -1.39 -7.64
N ASN A 226 -15.08 -0.53 -8.66
CA ASN A 226 -14.85 0.91 -8.49
C ASN A 226 -16.15 1.73 -8.40
N GLY A 227 -17.32 1.12 -8.61
CA GLY A 227 -18.60 1.81 -8.47
C GLY A 227 -19.12 2.47 -9.75
N HIS A 228 -18.61 2.09 -10.94
CA HIS A 228 -18.92 2.77 -12.19
C HIS A 228 -20.10 2.10 -12.93
N ILE A 229 -21.33 2.42 -12.50
CA ILE A 229 -22.56 1.87 -13.11
C ILE A 229 -22.67 2.23 -14.59
N HIS A 230 -22.36 3.48 -14.96
CA HIS A 230 -22.40 3.94 -16.36
C HIS A 230 -21.46 3.17 -17.29
N VAL A 231 -20.35 2.63 -16.76
CA VAL A 231 -19.45 1.74 -17.51
C VAL A 231 -20.08 0.36 -17.67
N LEU A 232 -20.76 -0.16 -16.64
CA LEU A 232 -21.46 -1.45 -16.72
C LEU A 232 -22.64 -1.40 -17.70
N GLU A 233 -23.38 -0.30 -17.72
CA GLU A 233 -24.44 -0.03 -18.71
C GLU A 233 -23.86 -0.05 -20.12
N TYR A 234 -22.81 0.73 -20.38
CA TYR A 234 -22.11 0.73 -21.67
C TYR A 234 -21.60 -0.67 -22.07
N LEU A 235 -21.00 -1.43 -21.14
CA LEU A 235 -20.48 -2.77 -21.46
C LEU A 235 -21.59 -3.77 -21.81
N ARG A 236 -22.76 -3.67 -21.15
CA ARG A 236 -23.92 -4.51 -21.44
C ARG A 236 -24.59 -4.10 -22.75
N ASP A 237 -24.95 -2.82 -22.88
CA ASP A 237 -25.83 -2.32 -23.93
C ASP A 237 -25.10 -2.11 -25.26
N ASP A 238 -23.91 -1.50 -25.21
CA ASP A 238 -23.14 -1.14 -26.41
C ASP A 238 -22.11 -2.20 -26.82
N CYS A 239 -21.61 -3.00 -25.87
CA CYS A 239 -20.60 -4.03 -26.15
C CYS A 239 -21.14 -5.46 -26.10
N GLY A 240 -22.36 -5.69 -25.58
CA GLY A 240 -22.96 -7.02 -25.46
C GLY A 240 -22.18 -7.96 -24.54
N VAL A 241 -21.48 -7.42 -23.54
CA VAL A 241 -20.70 -8.23 -22.58
C VAL A 241 -21.64 -8.74 -21.49
N GLU A 242 -21.75 -10.06 -21.36
CA GLU A 242 -22.49 -10.68 -20.28
C GLU A 242 -21.76 -10.53 -18.93
N PHE A 243 -22.54 -10.32 -17.87
CA PHE A 243 -22.01 -10.28 -16.51
C PHE A 243 -21.73 -11.70 -16.01
N ASP A 244 -20.59 -11.88 -15.36
CA ASP A 244 -20.19 -13.15 -14.74
C ASP A 244 -20.28 -13.10 -13.21
N ILE A 245 -20.16 -14.28 -12.58
CA ILE A 245 -20.16 -14.41 -11.11
C ILE A 245 -19.09 -13.53 -10.46
N HIS A 246 -17.97 -13.29 -11.14
CA HIS A 246 -16.84 -12.53 -10.62
C HIS A 246 -17.13 -11.03 -10.58
N THR A 247 -17.92 -10.53 -11.53
CA THR A 247 -18.39 -9.14 -11.57
C THR A 247 -19.24 -8.82 -10.34
N PHE A 248 -20.18 -9.71 -10.00
CA PHE A 248 -20.98 -9.58 -8.78
C PHE A 248 -20.12 -9.69 -7.52
N ALA A 249 -19.28 -10.73 -7.41
CA ALA A 249 -18.42 -10.92 -6.26
C ALA A 249 -17.49 -9.72 -6.01
N ALA A 250 -16.99 -9.07 -7.07
CA ALA A 250 -16.14 -7.89 -6.95
C ALA A 250 -16.88 -6.67 -6.36
N ALA A 251 -18.15 -6.44 -6.73
CA ALA A 251 -18.96 -5.38 -6.14
C ALA A 251 -19.27 -5.64 -4.66
N VAL A 252 -19.62 -6.89 -4.34
CA VAL A 252 -19.94 -7.33 -2.97
C VAL A 252 -18.74 -7.23 -2.05
N THR A 253 -17.57 -7.69 -2.49
CA THR A 253 -16.32 -7.68 -1.69
C THR A 253 -15.89 -6.27 -1.30
N VAL A 254 -16.21 -5.25 -2.10
CA VAL A 254 -15.88 -3.84 -1.83
C VAL A 254 -17.05 -3.09 -1.17
N GLY A 255 -18.24 -3.67 -1.15
CA GLY A 255 -19.42 -3.04 -0.55
C GLY A 255 -20.01 -1.91 -1.39
N LYS A 256 -19.93 -2.02 -2.72
CA LYS A 256 -20.55 -1.04 -3.62
C LYS A 256 -22.05 -1.32 -3.74
N PHE A 257 -22.83 -0.99 -2.71
CA PHE A 257 -24.26 -1.29 -2.63
C PHE A 257 -25.07 -0.90 -3.91
N PRO A 258 -24.93 0.31 -4.49
CA PRO A 258 -25.67 0.66 -5.70
C PRO A 258 -25.33 -0.22 -6.92
N VAL A 259 -24.08 -0.70 -6.99
CA VAL A 259 -23.67 -1.63 -8.04
C VAL A 259 -24.22 -3.03 -7.77
N VAL A 260 -24.27 -3.46 -6.51
CA VAL A 260 -24.85 -4.75 -6.10
C VAL A 260 -26.33 -4.82 -6.48
N GLU A 261 -27.10 -3.78 -6.19
CA GLU A 261 -28.50 -3.65 -6.57
C GLU A 261 -28.66 -3.70 -8.10
N TYR A 262 -27.91 -2.88 -8.83
CA TYR A 262 -27.91 -2.87 -10.29
C TYR A 262 -27.57 -4.25 -10.89
N LEU A 263 -26.54 -4.94 -10.39
CA LEU A 263 -26.15 -6.26 -10.91
C LEU A 263 -27.21 -7.33 -10.62
N HIS A 264 -27.88 -7.24 -9.47
CA HIS A 264 -28.98 -8.14 -9.12
C HIS A 264 -30.18 -7.95 -10.05
N GLU A 265 -30.63 -6.71 -10.25
CA GLU A 265 -31.76 -6.37 -11.12
C GLU A 265 -31.53 -6.78 -12.57
N ASN A 266 -30.28 -6.77 -13.01
CA ASN A 266 -29.87 -7.11 -14.37
C ASN A 266 -29.51 -8.59 -14.56
N GLY A 267 -29.94 -9.46 -13.64
CA GLY A 267 -29.89 -10.92 -13.82
C GLY A 267 -28.48 -11.51 -13.77
N CYS A 268 -27.52 -10.84 -13.12
CA CYS A 268 -26.17 -11.37 -12.97
C CYS A 268 -26.19 -12.76 -12.27
N PRO A 269 -25.41 -13.75 -12.73
CA PRO A 269 -25.41 -15.09 -12.16
C PRO A 269 -25.17 -15.10 -10.65
N ARG A 270 -26.03 -15.81 -9.91
CA ARG A 270 -25.95 -15.91 -8.45
C ARG A 270 -24.84 -16.89 -8.04
N ASP A 271 -23.92 -16.44 -7.19
CA ASP A 271 -22.93 -17.29 -6.52
C ASP A 271 -23.34 -17.47 -5.05
N ALA A 272 -23.32 -18.71 -4.56
CA ALA A 272 -23.62 -19.03 -3.17
C ALA A 272 -22.61 -18.42 -2.19
N ARG A 273 -21.41 -18.05 -2.66
CA ARG A 273 -20.34 -17.45 -1.84
C ARG A 273 -20.46 -15.94 -1.65
N LEU A 274 -21.45 -15.27 -2.25
CA LEU A 274 -21.61 -13.82 -2.11
C LEU A 274 -21.84 -13.39 -0.65
N SER A 275 -22.60 -14.18 0.12
CA SER A 275 -22.83 -13.96 1.54
C SER A 275 -21.52 -14.01 2.34
N TYR A 276 -20.66 -15.01 2.07
CA TYR A 276 -19.31 -15.08 2.65
C TYR A 276 -18.47 -13.84 2.34
N PHE A 277 -18.42 -13.38 1.09
CA PHE A 277 -17.63 -12.20 0.72
C PHE A 277 -18.15 -10.91 1.38
N ALA A 278 -19.49 -10.74 1.43
CA ALA A 278 -20.10 -9.60 2.12
C ALA A 278 -19.76 -9.60 3.62
N ALA A 279 -19.89 -10.76 4.25
CA ALA A 279 -19.62 -10.96 5.67
C ALA A 279 -18.13 -10.73 6.00
N ARG A 280 -17.21 -11.27 5.20
CA ARG A 280 -15.75 -11.12 5.38
C ARG A 280 -15.27 -9.68 5.21
N SER A 281 -15.89 -8.91 4.33
CA SER A 281 -15.54 -7.50 4.14
C SER A 281 -16.31 -6.53 5.06
N GLY A 282 -17.30 -7.04 5.81
CA GLY A 282 -18.02 -6.26 6.82
C GLY A 282 -19.11 -5.34 6.29
N HIS A 283 -19.62 -5.62 5.09
CA HIS A 283 -20.65 -4.83 4.44
C HIS A 283 -22.04 -5.30 4.89
N LEU A 284 -22.48 -4.82 6.06
CA LEU A 284 -23.77 -5.20 6.66
C LEU A 284 -24.96 -4.84 5.77
N ASP A 285 -24.91 -3.69 5.10
CA ASP A 285 -25.93 -3.24 4.14
C ASP A 285 -26.09 -4.23 2.98
N VAL A 286 -24.98 -4.67 2.39
CA VAL A 286 -24.97 -5.71 1.35
C VAL A 286 -25.45 -7.05 1.90
N LEU A 287 -25.07 -7.41 3.12
CA LEU A 287 -25.49 -8.66 3.75
C LEU A 287 -27.01 -8.69 4.01
N ILE A 288 -27.60 -7.58 4.47
CA ILE A 288 -29.06 -7.44 4.63
C ILE A 288 -29.74 -7.59 3.26
N PHE A 289 -29.24 -6.91 2.23
CA PHE A 289 -29.78 -7.04 0.87
C PHE A 289 -29.72 -8.48 0.34
N LEU A 290 -28.63 -9.20 0.60
CA LEU A 290 -28.51 -10.60 0.21
C LEU A 290 -29.52 -11.48 0.96
N PHE A 291 -29.77 -11.21 2.24
CA PHE A 291 -30.80 -11.90 3.01
C PHE A 291 -32.21 -11.63 2.46
N ASP A 292 -32.56 -10.36 2.24
CA ASP A 292 -33.87 -9.95 1.73
C ASP A 292 -34.19 -10.55 0.34
N ASN A 293 -33.14 -10.80 -0.46
CA ASN A 293 -33.26 -11.42 -1.78
C ASN A 293 -33.11 -12.95 -1.75
N ASN A 294 -33.15 -13.61 -0.58
CA ASN A 294 -33.05 -15.06 -0.44
C ASN A 294 -31.76 -15.68 -1.02
N TYR A 295 -30.61 -15.01 -0.85
CA TYR A 295 -29.32 -15.65 -1.09
C TYR A 295 -29.01 -16.66 0.05
N PRO A 296 -28.26 -17.75 -0.24
CA PRO A 296 -27.99 -18.79 0.75
C PRO A 296 -27.03 -18.30 1.84
N PHE A 297 -27.41 -18.54 3.09
CA PHE A 297 -26.62 -18.28 4.28
C PHE A 297 -26.32 -19.63 4.93
N ASN A 298 -25.06 -19.86 5.29
CA ASN A 298 -24.56 -21.11 5.83
C ASN A 298 -23.40 -20.83 6.81
N GLU A 299 -22.82 -21.89 7.36
CA GLU A 299 -21.71 -21.81 8.33
C GLU A 299 -20.55 -20.98 7.77
N THR A 300 -20.28 -21.10 6.46
CA THR A 300 -19.22 -20.33 5.81
C THR A 300 -19.46 -18.83 5.86
N THR A 301 -20.72 -18.37 5.89
CA THR A 301 -21.04 -16.94 6.03
C THR A 301 -20.64 -16.41 7.40
N CYS A 302 -20.94 -17.15 8.46
CA CYS A 302 -20.51 -16.86 9.83
C CYS A 302 -18.99 -16.88 9.96
N MET A 303 -18.34 -17.90 9.37
CA MET A 303 -16.88 -17.98 9.27
C MET A 303 -16.29 -16.73 8.61
N GLY A 304 -16.89 -16.24 7.52
CA GLY A 304 -16.47 -14.99 6.87
C GLY A 304 -16.54 -13.78 7.79
N ALA A 305 -17.67 -13.57 8.48
CA ALA A 305 -17.81 -12.48 9.44
C ALA A 305 -16.77 -12.53 10.57
N ALA A 306 -16.48 -13.75 11.05
CA ALA A 306 -15.47 -13.98 12.08
C ALA A 306 -14.05 -13.69 11.57
N GLN A 307 -13.72 -14.12 10.35
CA GLN A 307 -12.44 -13.88 9.70
C GLN A 307 -12.16 -12.38 9.48
N GLY A 308 -13.19 -11.58 9.17
CA GLY A 308 -13.06 -10.11 9.06
C GLY A 308 -13.22 -9.36 10.39
N GLY A 309 -13.55 -10.05 11.48
CA GLY A 309 -13.76 -9.44 12.79
C GLY A 309 -14.99 -8.53 12.87
N HIS A 310 -15.96 -8.71 11.97
CA HIS A 310 -17.10 -7.81 11.83
C HIS A 310 -18.27 -8.19 12.75
N VAL A 311 -18.18 -7.81 14.04
CA VAL A 311 -19.16 -8.17 15.08
C VAL A 311 -20.60 -7.80 14.70
N LYS A 312 -20.83 -6.65 14.05
CA LYS A 312 -22.17 -6.26 13.59
C LYS A 312 -22.76 -7.20 12.54
N CYS A 313 -21.92 -7.70 11.63
CA CYS A 313 -22.34 -8.72 10.66
C CYS A 313 -22.66 -10.03 11.38
N MET A 314 -21.82 -10.44 12.34
CA MET A 314 -22.09 -11.63 13.15
C MET A 314 -23.38 -11.52 13.99
N GLN A 315 -23.67 -10.34 14.56
CA GLN A 315 -24.93 -10.07 15.27
C GLN A 315 -26.15 -10.25 14.37
N PHE A 316 -26.08 -9.72 13.14
CA PHE A 316 -27.13 -9.93 12.15
C PHE A 316 -27.27 -11.41 11.77
N LEU A 317 -26.15 -12.10 11.51
CA LEU A 317 -26.16 -13.54 11.18
C LEU A 317 -26.75 -14.40 12.29
N HIS A 318 -26.43 -14.09 13.55
CA HIS A 318 -27.02 -14.74 14.71
C HIS A 318 -28.53 -14.45 14.79
N ALA A 319 -28.96 -13.21 14.55
CA ALA A 319 -30.37 -12.83 14.58
C ALA A 319 -31.22 -13.55 13.52
N VAL A 320 -30.65 -13.84 12.34
CA VAL A 320 -31.31 -14.64 11.28
C VAL A 320 -31.14 -16.15 11.48
N LEU A 321 -30.63 -16.59 12.63
CA LEU A 321 -30.39 -18.00 12.99
C LEU A 321 -29.49 -18.74 12.01
N CYS A 322 -28.50 -18.06 11.42
CA CYS A 322 -27.48 -18.69 10.60
C CYS A 322 -26.65 -19.64 11.48
N PRO A 323 -26.38 -20.89 11.05
CA PRO A 323 -25.61 -21.83 11.86
C PRO A 323 -24.20 -21.29 12.09
N ILE A 324 -23.78 -21.26 13.36
CA ILE A 324 -22.44 -20.86 13.78
C ILE A 324 -21.69 -22.12 14.18
N ASP A 325 -20.59 -22.39 13.50
CA ASP A 325 -19.71 -23.51 13.80
C ASP A 325 -18.50 -23.08 14.66
N ILE A 326 -17.72 -24.08 15.05
CA ILE A 326 -16.47 -23.89 15.80
C ILE A 326 -15.42 -23.12 15.00
N GLU A 327 -15.49 -23.20 13.67
CA GLU A 327 -14.54 -22.58 12.74
C GLU A 327 -14.59 -21.06 12.82
N ALA A 328 -15.76 -20.47 13.10
CA ALA A 328 -15.87 -19.04 13.39
C ALA A 328 -14.94 -18.59 14.54
N SER A 329 -14.86 -19.38 15.61
CA SER A 329 -13.96 -19.08 16.74
C SER A 329 -12.49 -19.19 16.35
N TYR A 330 -12.12 -20.20 15.55
CA TYR A 330 -10.75 -20.37 15.05
C TYR A 330 -10.34 -19.21 14.14
N GLN A 331 -11.17 -18.86 13.15
CA GLN A 331 -10.89 -17.74 12.24
C GLN A 331 -10.78 -16.40 12.98
N ALA A 332 -11.59 -16.17 14.02
CA ALA A 332 -11.45 -14.99 14.85
C ALA A 332 -10.12 -14.94 15.61
N ALA A 333 -9.62 -16.10 16.10
CA ALA A 333 -8.31 -16.22 16.74
C ALA A 333 -7.16 -16.00 15.74
N MET A 334 -7.20 -16.68 14.60
CA MET A 334 -6.17 -16.61 13.55
C MET A 334 -5.98 -15.21 12.96
N ASN A 335 -6.99 -14.33 13.06
CA ASN A 335 -6.92 -12.95 12.57
C ASN A 335 -6.84 -11.91 13.72
N GLY A 336 -6.72 -12.36 14.98
CA GLY A 336 -6.46 -11.49 16.11
C GLY A 336 -7.68 -10.70 16.61
N HIS A 337 -8.90 -11.15 16.32
CA HIS A 337 -10.15 -10.42 16.56
C HIS A 337 -10.77 -10.70 17.94
N VAL A 338 -10.14 -10.19 19.00
CA VAL A 338 -10.63 -10.31 20.39
C VAL A 338 -12.10 -9.89 20.59
N PRO A 339 -12.60 -8.77 20.02
CA PRO A 339 -14.01 -8.40 20.16
C PRO A 339 -14.98 -9.45 19.59
N MET A 340 -14.59 -10.13 18.52
CA MET A 340 -15.37 -11.22 17.93
C MET A 340 -15.38 -12.44 18.85
N LEU A 341 -14.24 -12.84 19.41
CA LEU A 341 -14.16 -13.95 20.37
C LEU A 341 -15.00 -13.70 21.63
N LYS A 342 -14.97 -12.46 22.16
CA LYS A 342 -15.85 -12.05 23.26
C LYS A 342 -17.31 -12.24 22.92
N TYR A 343 -17.74 -11.74 21.76
CA TYR A 343 -19.11 -11.87 21.28
C TYR A 343 -19.52 -13.35 21.09
N LEU A 344 -18.68 -14.17 20.46
CA LEU A 344 -18.95 -15.60 20.24
C LEU A 344 -19.13 -16.33 21.57
N ARG A 345 -18.28 -16.05 22.56
CA ARG A 345 -18.40 -16.63 23.90
C ARG A 345 -19.67 -16.17 24.62
N GLU A 346 -19.98 -14.87 24.62
CA GLU A 346 -21.16 -14.31 25.28
C GLU A 346 -22.47 -14.81 24.65
N SER A 347 -22.46 -15.07 23.34
CA SER A 347 -23.61 -15.56 22.59
C SER A 347 -23.82 -17.08 22.69
N GLY A 348 -22.94 -17.80 23.41
CA GLY A 348 -23.03 -19.25 23.58
C GLY A 348 -22.69 -20.05 22.31
N ALA A 349 -22.00 -19.45 21.34
CA ALA A 349 -21.56 -20.14 20.14
C ALA A 349 -20.52 -21.23 20.47
N PRO A 350 -20.35 -22.25 19.59
CA PRO A 350 -19.34 -23.28 19.79
C PRO A 350 -17.94 -22.68 19.96
N PHE A 351 -17.32 -22.95 21.11
CA PHE A 351 -16.02 -22.41 21.49
C PHE A 351 -15.11 -23.53 21.99
N HIS A 352 -13.93 -23.67 21.39
CA HIS A 352 -13.02 -24.78 21.69
C HIS A 352 -11.65 -24.29 22.14
N PRO A 353 -10.98 -24.99 23.08
CA PRO A 353 -9.66 -24.60 23.59
C PRO A 353 -8.58 -24.38 22.53
N ARG A 354 -8.64 -25.09 21.38
CA ARG A 354 -7.73 -24.92 20.23
C ARG A 354 -7.63 -23.50 19.65
N VAL A 355 -8.53 -22.60 20.03
CA VAL A 355 -8.41 -21.15 19.73
C VAL A 355 -7.06 -20.59 20.22
N ILE A 356 -6.46 -21.17 21.27
CA ILE A 356 -5.14 -20.76 21.79
C ILE A 356 -4.02 -21.17 20.83
N ASP A 357 -4.02 -22.42 20.38
CA ASP A 357 -3.06 -22.95 19.40
C ASP A 357 -3.08 -22.08 18.12
N GLU A 358 -4.26 -21.78 17.60
CA GLU A 358 -4.43 -20.94 16.41
C GLU A 358 -3.93 -19.50 16.62
N ALA A 359 -4.14 -18.94 17.80
CA ALA A 359 -3.64 -17.62 18.16
C ALA A 359 -2.10 -17.62 18.30
N ALA A 360 -1.51 -18.68 18.84
CA ALA A 360 -0.07 -18.86 18.94
C ALA A 360 0.57 -19.03 17.55
N ALA A 361 -0.03 -19.87 16.70
CA ALA A 361 0.38 -20.13 15.33
C ALA A 361 0.30 -18.88 14.44
N SER A 362 -0.61 -17.95 14.74
CA SER A 362 -0.82 -16.71 13.97
C SER A 362 -0.12 -15.48 14.58
N GLY A 363 0.54 -15.63 15.73
CA GLY A 363 1.31 -14.55 16.35
C GLY A 363 0.49 -13.52 17.13
N HIS A 364 -0.75 -13.85 17.51
CA HIS A 364 -1.70 -12.90 18.08
C HIS A 364 -1.68 -12.90 19.63
N VAL A 365 -0.68 -12.22 20.19
CA VAL A 365 -0.50 -12.05 21.65
C VAL A 365 -1.73 -11.48 22.36
N ASN A 366 -2.45 -10.54 21.72
CA ASN A 366 -3.68 -9.95 22.25
C ASN A 366 -4.80 -10.98 22.45
N VAL A 367 -4.89 -11.98 21.57
CA VAL A 367 -5.83 -13.09 21.72
C VAL A 367 -5.38 -13.99 22.86
N LEU A 368 -4.10 -14.36 22.91
CA LEU A 368 -3.56 -15.19 24.01
C LEU A 368 -3.78 -14.54 25.38
N ASP A 369 -3.58 -13.23 25.51
CA ASP A 369 -3.84 -12.48 26.74
C ASP A 369 -5.32 -12.49 27.14
N TYR A 370 -6.21 -12.32 26.16
CA TYR A 370 -7.64 -12.49 26.40
C TYR A 370 -7.97 -13.91 26.86
N MET A 371 -7.40 -14.93 26.20
CA MET A 371 -7.63 -16.35 26.51
C MET A 371 -7.12 -16.73 27.90
N TYR A 372 -5.98 -16.18 28.31
CA TYR A 372 -5.45 -16.34 29.65
C TYR A 372 -6.35 -15.67 30.70
N GLY A 373 -6.81 -14.45 30.43
CA GLY A 373 -7.70 -13.69 31.32
C GLY A 373 -9.06 -14.35 31.57
N ILE A 374 -9.54 -15.19 30.65
CA ILE A 374 -10.76 -15.99 30.80
C ILE A 374 -10.53 -17.35 31.47
N GLY A 375 -9.30 -17.66 31.88
CA GLY A 375 -8.93 -18.84 32.68
C GLY A 375 -8.42 -20.04 31.90
N PHE A 376 -8.06 -19.91 30.62
CA PHE A 376 -7.39 -21.00 29.92
C PHE A 376 -5.90 -21.03 30.27
N SER A 377 -5.37 -22.24 30.45
CA SER A 377 -3.94 -22.48 30.66
C SER A 377 -3.23 -22.64 29.33
N VAL A 378 -2.04 -22.05 29.22
CA VAL A 378 -1.08 -22.33 28.15
C VAL A 378 -0.23 -23.56 28.53
N SER A 379 0.22 -24.30 27.53
CA SER A 379 1.01 -25.52 27.65
C SER A 379 2.29 -25.45 26.80
N VAL A 380 3.06 -26.54 26.81
CA VAL A 380 4.28 -26.65 25.98
C VAL A 380 3.95 -26.56 24.49
N ASP A 381 2.77 -27.04 24.09
CA ASP A 381 2.33 -27.07 22.69
C ASP A 381 2.28 -25.65 22.10
N GLU A 382 1.82 -24.64 22.85
CA GLU A 382 1.78 -23.25 22.39
C GLU A 382 3.16 -22.67 22.14
N CYS A 383 4.17 -23.06 22.94
CA CYS A 383 5.57 -22.69 22.69
C CYS A 383 6.08 -23.34 21.40
N ASN A 384 5.77 -24.63 21.19
CA ASN A 384 6.22 -25.39 20.02
C ASN A 384 5.61 -24.83 18.73
N VAL A 385 4.30 -24.55 18.75
CA VAL A 385 3.56 -23.93 17.64
C VAL A 385 4.06 -22.52 17.35
N ALA A 386 4.31 -21.70 18.38
CA ALA A 386 4.85 -20.35 18.18
C ALA A 386 6.27 -20.37 17.62
N ALA A 387 7.09 -21.35 18.02
CA ALA A 387 8.44 -21.55 17.51
C ALA A 387 8.44 -22.05 16.06
N GLU A 388 7.52 -22.97 15.73
CA GLU A 388 7.27 -23.46 14.37
C GLU A 388 6.90 -22.33 13.42
N ALA A 389 5.99 -21.44 13.84
CA ALA A 389 5.51 -20.31 13.04
C ALA A 389 6.46 -19.09 13.05
N GLY A 390 7.50 -19.10 13.89
CA GLY A 390 8.50 -18.05 13.97
C GLY A 390 8.04 -16.78 14.70
N HIS A 391 7.08 -16.91 15.61
CA HIS A 391 6.46 -15.80 16.33
C HIS A 391 7.15 -15.50 17.67
N LEU A 392 8.29 -14.81 17.60
CA LEU A 392 9.09 -14.43 18.77
C LEU A 392 8.32 -13.65 19.86
N GLU A 393 7.42 -12.75 19.46
CA GLU A 393 6.65 -11.96 20.45
C GLU A 393 5.67 -12.85 21.24
N VAL A 394 5.17 -13.93 20.64
CA VAL A 394 4.39 -14.95 21.36
C VAL A 394 5.28 -15.72 22.33
N LEU A 395 6.47 -16.16 21.91
CA LEU A 395 7.41 -16.86 22.79
C LEU A 395 7.82 -16.01 24.00
N LYS A 396 8.05 -14.70 23.81
CA LYS A 396 8.30 -13.76 24.93
C LYS A 396 7.11 -13.69 25.88
N PHE A 397 5.91 -13.54 25.33
CA PHE A 397 4.68 -13.45 26.11
C PHE A 397 4.40 -14.73 26.92
N LEU A 398 4.64 -15.90 26.33
CA LEU A 398 4.50 -17.20 26.99
C LEU A 398 5.55 -17.37 28.09
N HIS A 399 6.80 -16.96 27.83
CA HIS A 399 7.87 -17.00 28.83
C HIS A 399 7.58 -16.12 30.05
N GLU A 400 7.03 -14.91 29.84
CA GLU A 400 6.64 -14.00 30.94
C GLU A 400 5.55 -14.58 31.85
N ARG A 401 4.85 -15.63 31.41
CA ARG A 401 3.80 -16.33 32.15
C ARG A 401 4.24 -17.70 32.67
N ASP A 402 5.55 -17.94 32.70
CA ASP A 402 6.16 -19.19 33.16
C ASP A 402 5.62 -20.42 32.40
N CYS A 403 5.28 -20.24 31.12
CA CYS A 403 4.87 -21.34 30.26
C CYS A 403 6.05 -22.32 30.08
N PRO A 404 5.85 -23.63 30.30
CA PRO A 404 6.90 -24.60 30.07
C PRO A 404 7.26 -24.68 28.58
N TRP A 405 8.50 -25.03 28.31
CA TRP A 405 9.02 -25.36 26.98
C TRP A 405 9.86 -26.63 27.05
N ASP A 406 10.00 -27.32 25.93
CA ASP A 406 10.81 -28.52 25.79
C ASP A 406 11.78 -28.40 24.61
N THR A 407 12.46 -29.51 24.28
CA THR A 407 13.41 -29.56 23.18
C THR A 407 12.77 -29.33 21.82
N GLU A 408 11.47 -29.63 21.69
CA GLU A 408 10.74 -29.52 20.43
C GLU A 408 10.57 -28.05 20.02
N ALA A 409 10.42 -27.11 20.94
CA ALA A 409 10.42 -25.67 20.62
C ALA A 409 11.69 -25.25 19.84
N CYS A 410 12.87 -25.69 20.29
CA CYS A 410 14.14 -25.42 19.59
C CYS A 410 14.23 -26.17 18.25
N GLU A 411 13.74 -27.41 18.20
CA GLU A 411 13.69 -28.22 16.98
C GLU A 411 12.82 -27.56 15.91
N MET A 412 11.60 -27.11 16.26
CA MET A 412 10.64 -26.50 15.34
C MET A 412 11.14 -25.16 14.82
N ALA A 413 11.72 -24.32 15.69
CA ALA A 413 12.38 -23.08 15.27
C ALA A 413 13.54 -23.34 14.31
N ALA A 414 14.32 -24.39 14.57
CA ALA A 414 15.48 -24.72 13.75
C ALA A 414 15.09 -25.30 12.38
N THR A 415 14.10 -26.20 12.37
CA THR A 415 13.56 -26.87 11.17
C THR A 415 12.92 -25.89 10.20
N ASN A 416 12.31 -24.81 10.69
CA ASN A 416 11.67 -23.78 9.86
C ASN A 416 12.55 -22.55 9.59
N GLY A 417 13.80 -22.56 10.10
CA GLY A 417 14.76 -21.50 9.80
C GLY A 417 14.56 -20.21 10.61
N HIS A 418 13.83 -20.27 11.71
CA HIS A 418 13.50 -19.13 12.57
C HIS A 418 14.61 -18.84 13.57
N LEU A 419 15.75 -18.36 13.07
CA LEU A 419 16.95 -18.06 13.87
C LEU A 419 16.66 -17.15 15.07
N HIS A 420 15.84 -16.11 14.90
CA HIS A 420 15.50 -15.17 15.96
C HIS A 420 14.69 -15.80 17.10
N CYS A 421 13.87 -16.82 16.81
CA CYS A 421 13.16 -17.60 17.83
C CYS A 421 14.12 -18.54 18.55
N LEU A 422 14.97 -19.23 17.79
CA LEU A 422 15.99 -20.12 18.34
C LEU A 422 16.99 -19.40 19.25
N GLU A 423 17.45 -18.21 18.84
CA GLU A 423 18.30 -17.34 19.66
C GLU A 423 17.63 -17.01 20.99
N PHE A 424 16.36 -16.60 20.95
CA PHE A 424 15.60 -16.28 22.16
C PHE A 424 15.45 -17.49 23.08
N LEU A 425 15.00 -18.64 22.54
CA LEU A 425 14.83 -19.88 23.29
C LEU A 425 16.15 -20.32 23.95
N HIS A 426 17.25 -20.26 23.20
CA HIS A 426 18.58 -20.56 23.73
C HIS A 426 19.01 -19.59 24.84
N THR A 427 18.79 -18.28 24.65
CA THR A 427 19.15 -17.26 25.66
C THR A 427 18.37 -17.45 26.96
N LYS A 428 17.19 -18.07 26.89
CA LYS A 428 16.35 -18.40 28.04
C LYS A 428 16.54 -19.82 28.57
N CYS A 429 17.60 -20.50 28.13
CA CYS A 429 17.95 -21.84 28.57
C CYS A 429 16.88 -22.90 28.24
N CYS A 430 16.12 -22.71 27.17
CA CYS A 430 15.30 -23.79 26.60
C CYS A 430 16.22 -24.95 26.22
N PRO A 431 15.89 -26.19 26.59
CA PRO A 431 16.71 -27.33 26.19
C PRO A 431 16.67 -27.47 24.67
N TRP A 432 17.76 -27.97 24.10
CA TRP A 432 17.85 -28.40 22.71
C TRP A 432 18.57 -29.75 22.64
N ASP A 433 18.36 -30.48 21.57
CA ASP A 433 19.07 -31.72 21.30
C ASP A 433 19.52 -31.76 19.83
N PHE A 434 20.04 -32.92 19.40
CA PHE A 434 20.53 -33.09 18.04
C PHE A 434 19.43 -33.01 16.97
N GLN A 435 18.14 -33.10 17.33
CA GLN A 435 17.05 -32.93 16.37
C GLN A 435 17.01 -31.51 15.82
N ALA A 436 17.31 -30.50 16.64
CA ALA A 436 17.42 -29.12 16.16
C ALA A 436 18.49 -28.96 15.07
N MET A 437 19.65 -29.60 15.25
CA MET A 437 20.72 -29.63 14.24
C MET A 437 20.27 -30.37 12.98
N ARG A 438 19.67 -31.56 13.15
CA ARG A 438 19.19 -32.39 12.05
C ARG A 438 18.09 -31.71 11.23
N GLY A 439 17.13 -31.07 11.89
CA GLY A 439 16.02 -30.35 11.25
C GLY A 439 16.53 -29.17 10.43
N ALA A 440 17.43 -28.36 11.00
CA ALA A 440 18.07 -27.27 10.26
C ALA A 440 18.89 -27.76 9.05
N ASP A 441 19.51 -28.94 9.13
CA ASP A 441 20.30 -29.53 8.04
C ASP A 441 19.42 -30.07 6.91
N LEU A 442 18.39 -30.85 7.26
CA LEU A 442 17.41 -31.39 6.31
C LEU A 442 16.72 -30.26 5.52
N CYS A 443 16.38 -29.16 6.19
CA CYS A 443 15.74 -28.00 5.58
C CYS A 443 16.72 -26.97 5.01
N ARG A 444 18.03 -27.22 5.11
CA ARG A 444 19.12 -26.38 4.59
C ARG A 444 19.12 -24.94 5.12
N HIS A 445 18.76 -24.76 6.39
CA HIS A 445 18.80 -23.47 7.07
C HIS A 445 20.20 -23.15 7.58
N LEU A 446 21.09 -22.77 6.66
CA LEU A 446 22.53 -22.57 6.91
C LEU A 446 22.86 -21.60 8.06
N LYS A 447 22.09 -20.52 8.22
CA LYS A 447 22.30 -19.56 9.32
C LYS A 447 21.99 -20.17 10.69
N VAL A 448 20.91 -20.95 10.74
CA VAL A 448 20.51 -21.69 11.95
C VAL A 448 21.53 -22.79 12.27
N LEU A 449 21.97 -23.55 11.27
CA LEU A 449 23.04 -24.55 11.44
C LEU A 449 24.32 -23.95 11.98
N TRP A 450 24.75 -22.82 11.41
CA TRP A 450 25.93 -22.11 11.88
C TRP A 450 25.76 -21.67 13.33
N TYR A 451 24.60 -21.11 13.69
CA TYR A 451 24.30 -20.71 15.06
C TYR A 451 24.32 -21.90 16.04
N LEU A 452 23.63 -22.99 15.72
CA LEU A 452 23.60 -24.21 16.54
C LEU A 452 25.01 -24.78 16.74
N ARG A 453 25.85 -24.76 15.71
CA ARG A 453 27.22 -25.28 15.75
C ARG A 453 28.14 -24.41 16.60
N VAL A 454 28.06 -23.09 16.45
CA VAL A 454 28.86 -22.13 17.24
C VAL A 454 28.50 -22.20 18.72
N ASN A 455 27.25 -22.50 19.05
CA ASN A 455 26.77 -22.64 20.42
C ASN A 455 26.79 -24.08 20.95
N CYS A 456 27.53 -24.99 20.30
CA CYS A 456 27.77 -26.36 20.77
C CYS A 456 26.49 -27.19 21.00
N CYS A 457 25.48 -27.05 20.16
CA CYS A 457 24.30 -27.93 20.17
C CYS A 457 24.73 -29.42 19.98
N PRO A 458 24.14 -30.37 20.73
CA PRO A 458 24.52 -31.79 20.65
C PRO A 458 24.44 -32.35 19.22
N LEU A 459 25.41 -33.21 18.86
CA LEU A 459 25.41 -33.92 17.58
C LEU A 459 24.66 -35.26 17.70
N ASP A 460 24.16 -35.76 16.57
CA ASP A 460 23.47 -37.05 16.51
C ASP A 460 24.43 -38.18 16.91
N PRO A 461 24.13 -38.94 17.99
CA PRO A 461 25.00 -40.01 18.48
C PRO A 461 25.16 -41.18 17.49
N ILE A 462 24.35 -41.28 16.44
CA ILE A 462 24.39 -42.37 15.43
C ILE A 462 25.15 -41.94 14.16
N GLN A 463 25.27 -40.64 13.86
CA GLN A 463 25.92 -40.12 12.64
C GLN A 463 27.40 -39.72 12.80
N ASP A 464 28.05 -40.04 13.93
CA ASP A 464 29.49 -39.79 14.22
C ASP A 464 30.49 -40.39 13.20
N THR A 465 30.03 -40.98 12.09
CA THR A 465 30.87 -41.56 11.02
C THR A 465 30.78 -40.85 9.67
N LYS A 466 29.90 -39.87 9.47
CA LYS A 466 29.88 -39.04 8.26
C LYS A 466 29.83 -37.58 8.65
N THR A 467 31.01 -36.98 8.78
CA THR A 467 31.20 -35.53 8.80
C THR A 467 30.33 -34.90 7.71
N LEU A 468 29.34 -34.10 8.11
CA LEU A 468 28.65 -33.17 7.21
C LEU A 468 29.71 -32.27 6.56
N ASP A 469 29.99 -32.50 5.29
CA ASP A 469 31.00 -31.80 4.51
C ASP A 469 30.44 -30.45 4.03
N PHE A 470 30.87 -29.38 4.70
CA PHE A 470 30.51 -28.00 4.39
C PHE A 470 31.48 -27.31 3.42
N SER A 471 32.42 -28.05 2.81
CA SER A 471 33.32 -27.52 1.78
C SER A 471 32.62 -26.79 0.61
N PRO A 472 31.35 -27.06 0.23
CA PRO A 472 30.67 -26.29 -0.82
C PRO A 472 30.25 -24.87 -0.42
N LEU A 473 30.25 -24.51 0.88
CA LEU A 473 29.83 -23.17 1.33
C LEU A 473 30.92 -22.11 1.17
N PHE A 474 32.18 -22.52 1.05
CA PHE A 474 33.33 -21.62 0.95
C PHE A 474 33.79 -21.42 -0.50
N SER A 475 33.17 -22.05 -1.49
CA SER A 475 33.63 -21.99 -2.89
C SER A 475 33.17 -20.76 -3.69
N ASN A 476 32.36 -19.86 -3.11
CA ASN A 476 31.89 -18.63 -3.79
C ASN A 476 32.32 -17.32 -3.10
N ALA A 477 33.32 -17.37 -2.21
CA ALA A 477 33.96 -16.18 -1.67
C ALA A 477 35.37 -16.01 -2.29
N SER A 478 35.41 -15.60 -3.55
CA SER A 478 36.59 -15.01 -4.19
C SER A 478 36.17 -14.11 -5.35
#